data_AF-A0A7X9C434-F1
#
_entry.id   AF-A0A7X9C434-F1
#
_cell.length_a   1.000
_cell.length_b   1.000
_cell.length_c   1.000
_cell.angle_alpha   90.00
_cell.angle_beta   90.00
_cell.angle_gamma   90.00
#
_symmetry.space_group_name_H-M   'P 1'
#
loop_
_entity.id
_entity.type
_entity.pdbx_description
1 polymer ?
#
loop_
_entity_poly.entity_id
_entity_poly.type
_entity_poly.pdbx_seq_one_letter_code
_entity_poly.pdbx_strand_id
1 'polypeptide(L)' 'MEVIVEVKYNWNLADYPDLDEETKELLKEHAEERIFQMRKEGYHSGELHYEDNDISVWGWWYWIIP' A
#
# COMPACT_ATOMS: atom_id res chain seq x y z
N MET A 1 27.18 -3.89 6.83
CA MET A 1 26.46 -3.65 5.57
C MET A 1 25.06 -3.25 5.96
N GLU A 2 24.63 -2.02 5.68
CA GLU A 2 23.22 -1.64 5.78
C GLU A 2 22.48 -2.28 4.61
N VAL A 3 21.45 -3.08 4.91
CA VAL A 3 20.55 -3.62 3.89
C VAL A 3 19.45 -2.57 3.72
N ILE A 4 19.50 -1.83 2.61
CA ILE A 4 18.39 -0.95 2.22
C ILE A 4 17.30 -1.86 1.64
N VAL A 5 16.17 -1.92 2.33
CA VAL A 5 14.99 -2.69 1.90
C VAL A 5 14.09 -1.75 1.11
N GLU A 6 13.87 -2.04 -0.17
CA GLU A 6 12.91 -1.32 -0.99
C GLU A 6 11.54 -2.00 -0.88
N VAL A 7 10.52 -1.21 -0.53
CA VAL A 7 9.12 -1.65 -0.46
C VAL A 7 8.39 -1.09 -1.66
N LYS A 8 7.70 -1.95 -2.42
CA LYS A 8 6.79 -1.53 -3.48
C LYS A 8 5.36 -1.90 -3.14
N TYR A 9 4.43 -1.02 -3.49
CA TYR A 9 3.01 -1.29 -3.43
C TYR A 9 2.31 -0.70 -4.65
N ASN A 10 1.15 -1.26 -5.00
CA ASN A 10 0.27 -0.76 -6.04
C ASN A 10 -1.18 -0.87 -5.57
N TRP A 11 -1.97 0.17 -5.87
CA TRP A 11 -3.42 0.18 -5.70
C TRP A 11 -4.10 -0.10 -7.03
N ASN A 12 -5.14 -0.92 -7.05
CA ASN A 12 -5.99 -1.11 -8.21
C ASN A 12 -7.01 0.02 -8.27
N LEU A 13 -6.67 1.08 -9.00
CA LEU A 13 -7.49 2.28 -9.16
C LEU A 13 -8.26 2.32 -10.49
N ALA A 14 -8.42 1.17 -11.16
CA ALA A 14 -9.06 1.10 -12.48
C ALA A 14 -10.50 1.64 -12.47
N ASP A 15 -11.23 1.41 -11.37
CA ASP A 15 -12.60 1.88 -11.18
C ASP A 15 -12.69 3.36 -10.74
N TYR A 16 -11.54 3.98 -10.43
CA TYR A 16 -11.46 5.35 -9.90
C TYR A 16 -10.42 6.21 -10.66
N PRO A 17 -10.63 6.48 -11.97
CA PRO A 17 -9.66 7.18 -12.81
C PRO A 17 -9.44 8.65 -12.40
N ASP A 18 -10.46 9.30 -11.83
CA ASP A 18 -10.46 10.71 -11.44
C ASP A 18 -10.28 10.93 -9.93
N LEU A 19 -9.62 9.98 -9.23
CA LEU A 19 -9.32 10.11 -7.81
C LEU A 19 -8.53 11.41 -7.55
N ASP A 20 -9.02 12.22 -6.62
CA ASP A 20 -8.38 13.47 -6.25
C ASP A 20 -7.02 13.21 -5.56
N GLU A 21 -6.18 14.26 -5.49
CA GLU A 21 -4.85 14.13 -4.91
C GLU A 21 -4.88 13.84 -3.40
N GLU A 22 -5.86 14.37 -2.66
CA GLU A 22 -6.00 14.16 -1.22
C GLU A 22 -6.26 12.67 -0.92
N THR A 23 -7.18 12.04 -1.64
CA THR A 23 -7.47 10.61 -1.52
C THR A 23 -6.26 9.75 -1.93
N LYS A 24 -5.48 10.17 -2.93
CA LYS A 24 -4.23 9.48 -3.30
C LYS A 24 -3.18 9.54 -2.18
N GLU A 25 -3.06 10.68 -1.52
CA GLU A 25 -2.16 10.83 -0.36
C GLU A 25 -2.63 9.95 0.81
N LEU A 26 -3.93 9.93 1.11
CA LEU A 26 -4.50 9.04 2.13
C LEU A 26 -4.22 7.56 1.84
N LEU A 27 -4.41 7.12 0.59
CA LEU A 27 -4.11 5.75 0.17
C LEU A 27 -2.63 5.40 0.34
N LYS A 28 -1.74 6.37 0.13
CA LYS A 28 -0.30 6.19 0.35
C LYS A 28 0.01 6.04 1.84
N GLU A 29 -0.49 6.93 2.69
CA GLU A 29 -0.27 6.85 4.14
C GLU A 29 -0.82 5.54 4.72
N HIS A 30 -2.01 5.12 4.27
CA HIS A 30 -2.62 3.86 4.69
C HIS A 30 -1.82 2.63 4.22
N ALA A 31 -1.30 2.66 2.98
CA ALA A 31 -0.39 1.61 2.51
C ALA A 31 0.85 1.52 3.39
N GLU A 32 1.52 2.65 3.66
CA GLU A 32 2.73 2.69 4.47
C GLU A 32 2.49 2.16 5.89
N GLU A 33 1.41 2.59 6.55
CA GLU A 33 1.05 2.11 7.88
C GLU A 33 0.77 0.60 7.87
N ARG A 34 -0.07 0.12 6.93
CA ARG A 34 -0.43 -1.29 6.88
C ARG A 34 0.76 -2.18 6.57
N ILE A 35 1.61 -1.77 5.63
CA ILE A 35 2.86 -2.46 5.31
C ILE A 35 3.76 -2.52 6.54
N PHE A 36 3.93 -1.41 7.25
CA PHE A 36 4.75 -1.37 8.45
C PHE A 36 4.25 -2.34 9.54
N GLN A 37 2.94 -2.44 9.75
CA GLN A 37 2.36 -3.45 10.66
C GLN A 37 2.64 -4.87 10.17
N MET A 38 2.36 -5.16 8.88
CA MET A 38 2.63 -6.48 8.32
C MET A 38 4.12 -6.87 8.41
N ARG A 39 5.03 -5.90 8.28
CA ARG A 39 6.47 -6.12 8.49
C ARG A 39 6.81 -6.48 9.94
N LYS A 40 6.18 -5.83 10.92
CA LYS A 40 6.33 -6.20 12.34
C LYS A 40 5.79 -7.59 12.63
N GLU A 41 4.73 -8.01 11.94
CA GLU A 41 4.15 -9.34 12.02
C GLU A 41 5.01 -10.42 11.32
N GLY A 42 6.05 -10.02 10.57
CA GLY A 42 6.97 -10.92 9.88
C GLY A 42 6.61 -11.23 8.42
N TYR A 43 5.61 -10.55 7.86
CA TYR A 43 5.28 -10.68 6.45
C TYR A 43 6.32 -9.97 5.55
N HIS A 44 6.45 -10.50 4.33
CA HIS A 44 7.35 -9.99 3.29
C HIS A 44 6.60 -9.48 2.05
N SER A 45 5.30 -9.78 1.97
CA SER A 45 4.36 -9.30 0.97
C SER A 45 2.94 -9.49 1.52
N GLY A 46 1.97 -8.80 0.93
CA GLY A 46 0.59 -8.95 1.33
C GLY A 46 -0.36 -8.12 0.48
N GLU A 47 -1.64 -8.36 0.70
CA GLU A 47 -2.72 -7.58 0.09
C GLU A 47 -3.00 -6.34 0.95
N LEU A 48 -3.31 -5.23 0.28
CA LEU A 48 -3.78 -4.01 0.90
C LEU A 48 -5.25 -3.84 0.59
N HIS A 49 -6.02 -3.39 1.57
CA HIS A 49 -7.41 -3.05 1.41
C HIS A 49 -7.66 -1.69 2.07
N TYR A 50 -8.30 -0.81 1.33
CA TYR A 50 -8.78 0.46 1.83
C TYR A 50 -10.24 0.61 1.42
N GLU A 51 -11.08 0.94 2.39
CA GLU A 51 -12.50 1.17 2.18
C GLU A 51 -12.95 2.35 3.04
N ASP A 52 -13.71 3.23 2.42
CA ASP A 52 -14.34 4.41 2.97
C ASP A 52 -15.77 4.54 2.36
N ASN A 53 -16.53 5.57 2.71
CA ASN A 53 -17.88 5.79 2.19
C ASN A 53 -17.93 6.01 0.67
N ASP A 54 -16.85 6.49 0.05
CA ASP A 54 -16.77 6.86 -1.35
C ASP A 54 -15.96 5.85 -2.19
N ILE A 55 -14.95 5.19 -1.62
CA ILE A 55 -14.09 4.25 -2.37
C ILE A 55 -13.85 2.92 -1.63
N SER A 56 -13.72 1.83 -2.39
CA SER A 56 -13.28 0.52 -1.90
C SER A 56 -12.27 -0.05 -2.89
N VAL A 57 -11.00 -0.09 -2.50
CA VAL A 57 -9.88 -0.44 -3.38
C VAL A 57 -8.98 -1.48 -2.75
N TRP A 58 -8.52 -2.38 -3.61
CA TRP A 58 -7.57 -3.43 -3.26
C TRP A 58 -6.21 -3.12 -3.89
N GLY A 59 -5.15 -3.52 -3.20
CA GLY A 59 -3.79 -3.33 -3.63
C GLY A 59 -2.91 -4.49 -3.21
N TRP A 60 -1.67 -4.46 -3.66
CA TRP A 60 -0.67 -5.44 -3.27
C TRP A 60 0.63 -4.75 -2.96
N TRP A 61 1.35 -5.27 -1.98
CA TRP A 61 2.69 -4.85 -1.66
C TRP A 61 3.64 -6.03 -1.55
N TYR A 62 4.92 -5.76 -1.80
CA TYR A 62 5.98 -6.74 -1.64
C TYR A 62 7.32 -6.05 -1.35
N TRP A 63 8.16 -6.77 -0.63
CA TRP A 63 9.57 -6.46 -0.42
C TRP A 63 10.37 -6.78 -1.69
N ILE A 64 11.36 -5.94 -2.06
CA ILE A 64 12.45 -6.32 -2.99
C ILE A 64 13.78 -6.51 -2.21
N ILE A 65 14.31 -7.74 -2.21
CA ILE A 65 15.64 -8.03 -1.66
C ILE A 65 16.65 -7.72 -2.77
N PRO A 66 17.65 -6.85 -2.54
CA PRO A 66 18.70 -6.60 -3.52
C PRO A 66 19.57 -7.84 -3.78
#